data_AF-J9DC56-F1
#
_entry.id   AF-J9DC56-F1
#
_cell.length_a   1.000
_cell.length_b   1.000
_cell.length_c   1.000
_cell.angle_alpha   90.00
_cell.angle_beta   90.00
_cell.angle_gamma   90.00
#
_symmetry.space_group_name_H-M   'P 1'
#
loop_
_entity.id
_entity.type
_entity.pdbx_description
1 polymer ?
#
loop_
_entity_poly.entity_id
_entity_poly.type
_entity_poly.pdbx_seq_one_letter_code
_entity_poly.pdbx_strand_id
1 'polypeptide(L)'
;MFFDKGGVCVENSCDGNDFLAESIEISSRIETLNPNINLLVKVCQGTNIDLDNVSIQIFKGVVSKYWKKKFVYEFERLDFFDPSTIEKVDEESRKLIENDSARSFIKTNFENRDANKILEKLLLKFTACGNKYVQSLNLIGAILLMFMSSDDVFNLLMAISKTNLKNLINGTMEFKIEQIILRNLFHNFFPEIFRKHNERNIDISFVIMSWFMPFFINKLNFYQSLAVIHYTFQYGKFFLFKFLFQIIKHNYMYLNHCIDSNDMMIYFHNFFKSLKNEKRLFEEILKETLNQGEFTFENYYFVLKEAVFEFIRNQSSK
;
A
#
# COMPACT_ATOMS: atom_id res chain seq x y z
N MET A 1 10.31 -17.74 4.06
CA MET A 1 11.18 -18.89 4.33
C MET A 1 11.85 -19.29 3.03
N PHE A 2 13.17 -19.13 2.95
CA PHE A 2 13.97 -19.83 1.95
C PHE A 2 14.26 -21.22 2.54
N PHE A 3 13.91 -22.27 1.81
CA PHE A 3 14.40 -23.62 2.10
C PHE A 3 15.66 -23.81 1.27
N ASP A 4 16.79 -24.08 1.91
CA ASP A 4 17.94 -24.65 1.23
C ASP A 4 18.05 -26.15 1.57
N LYS A 5 18.52 -26.92 0.60
CA LYS A 5 18.59 -28.38 0.62
C LYS A 5 19.68 -28.83 1.59
N GLY A 6 19.28 -29.13 2.82
CA GLY A 6 20.14 -29.75 3.83
C GLY A 6 19.51 -29.59 5.20
N GLY A 7 18.77 -30.60 5.64
CA GLY A 7 17.94 -30.56 6.84
C GLY A 7 18.73 -30.40 8.14
N VAL A 8 18.96 -29.15 8.53
CA VAL A 8 19.26 -28.76 9.91
C VAL A 8 18.46 -27.49 10.23
N CYS A 9 17.48 -27.61 11.12
CA CYS A 9 16.83 -26.47 11.73
C CYS A 9 17.84 -25.78 12.65
N VAL A 10 18.36 -24.63 12.24
CA VAL A 10 19.00 -23.70 13.17
C VAL A 10 17.90 -22.79 13.69
N GLU A 11 17.41 -23.08 14.90
CA GLU A 11 16.62 -22.15 15.69
C GLU A 11 17.51 -20.97 16.08
N ASN A 12 17.60 -19.95 15.23
CA ASN A 12 17.95 -18.62 15.69
C ASN A 12 16.66 -17.95 16.15
N SER A 13 16.45 -17.98 17.46
CA SER A 13 15.49 -17.15 18.19
C SER A 13 15.89 -15.68 18.02
N CYS A 14 15.50 -15.06 16.90
CA CYS A 14 15.38 -13.61 16.83
C CYS A 14 13.99 -13.27 17.35
N ASP A 15 13.92 -12.80 18.60
CA ASP A 15 12.69 -12.34 19.22
C ASP A 15 12.05 -11.25 18.33
N GLY A 16 10.77 -11.41 17.98
CA GLY A 16 10.02 -10.45 17.17
C GLY A 16 9.95 -9.04 17.78
N ASN A 17 10.28 -8.92 19.07
CA ASN A 17 10.41 -7.65 19.79
C ASN A 17 11.66 -6.86 19.36
N ASP A 18 12.77 -7.51 19.01
CA ASP A 18 14.01 -6.83 18.62
C ASP A 18 13.87 -6.16 17.25
N PHE A 19 13.16 -6.78 16.32
CA PHE A 19 12.89 -6.19 15.00
C PHE A 19 11.93 -5.00 15.07
N LEU A 20 10.92 -5.04 15.94
CA LEU A 20 10.01 -3.92 16.14
C LEU A 20 10.72 -2.75 16.84
N ALA A 21 11.49 -3.06 17.88
CA ALA A 21 12.31 -2.09 18.61
C ALA A 21 13.33 -1.41 17.69
N GLU A 22 14.07 -2.18 16.88
CA GLU A 22 14.99 -1.63 15.87
C GLU A 22 14.24 -0.77 14.85
N SER A 23 13.08 -1.19 14.36
CA SER A 23 12.33 -0.41 13.35
C SER A 23 11.79 0.93 13.89
N ILE A 24 11.39 0.96 15.16
CA ILE A 24 10.90 2.15 15.87
C ILE A 24 12.07 3.06 16.25
N GLU A 25 13.18 2.50 16.72
CA GLU A 25 14.40 3.23 17.08
C GLU A 25 15.10 3.81 15.84
N ILE A 26 15.11 3.07 14.73
CA ILE A 26 15.59 3.56 13.43
C ILE A 26 14.67 4.68 12.93
N SER A 27 13.34 4.54 13.05
CA SER A 27 12.41 5.60 12.66
C SER A 27 12.59 6.89 13.49
N SER A 28 12.75 6.77 14.82
CA SER A 28 12.96 7.92 15.70
C SER A 28 14.34 8.57 15.53
N ARG A 29 15.40 7.78 15.27
CA ARG A 29 16.73 8.29 14.90
C ARG A 29 16.73 8.95 13.52
N ILE A 30 15.95 8.45 12.56
CA ILE A 30 15.82 9.02 11.23
C ILE A 30 15.07 10.37 11.26
N GLU A 31 14.03 10.49 12.09
CA GLU A 31 13.29 11.75 12.32
C GLU A 31 14.15 12.85 12.97
N THR A 32 15.06 12.47 13.87
CA THR A 32 15.97 13.40 14.56
C THR A 32 17.18 13.81 13.71
N LEU A 33 17.61 12.98 12.75
CA LEU A 33 18.85 13.20 11.98
C LEU A 33 18.69 13.97 10.66
N ASN A 34 17.47 14.25 10.17
CA ASN A 34 17.31 14.92 8.89
C ASN A 34 16.16 15.94 8.88
N PRO A 35 16.45 17.26 8.83
CA PRO A 35 15.41 18.31 8.80
C PRO A 35 14.45 18.18 7.60
N ASN A 36 14.85 17.43 6.56
CA ASN A 36 14.04 17.15 5.38
C ASN A 36 12.98 16.05 5.60
N ILE A 37 13.23 15.09 6.50
CA ILE A 37 12.25 14.03 6.84
C ILE A 37 11.09 14.62 7.62
N ASN A 38 11.40 15.58 8.50
CA ASN A 38 10.40 16.40 9.17
C ASN A 38 9.48 17.12 8.19
N LEU A 39 9.94 17.50 6.98
CA LEU A 39 9.08 18.16 6.00
C LEU A 39 8.08 17.17 5.36
N LEU A 40 8.52 15.99 4.95
CA LEU A 40 7.64 14.94 4.42
C LEU A 40 6.63 14.48 5.47
N VAL A 41 7.09 14.21 6.69
CA VAL A 41 6.22 13.83 7.81
C VAL A 41 5.20 14.95 8.09
N LYS A 42 5.63 16.22 8.13
CA LYS A 42 4.72 17.37 8.31
C LYS A 42 3.68 17.49 7.20
N VAL A 43 4.07 17.29 5.93
CA VAL A 43 3.11 17.27 4.79
C VAL A 43 2.13 16.11 4.94
N CYS A 44 2.63 14.91 5.24
CA CYS A 44 1.80 13.72 5.43
C CYS A 44 0.85 13.83 6.65
N GLN A 45 1.23 14.59 7.67
CA GLN A 45 0.40 14.89 8.85
C GLN A 45 -0.53 16.09 8.63
N GLY A 46 -0.61 16.63 7.41
CA GLY A 46 -1.53 17.69 7.07
C GLY A 46 -1.05 19.09 7.47
N THR A 47 0.24 19.34 7.67
CA THR A 47 0.72 20.72 7.81
C THR A 47 0.49 21.45 6.49
N ASN A 48 -0.22 22.60 6.52
CA ASN A 48 -0.46 23.40 5.33
C ASN A 48 0.85 24.10 4.94
N ILE A 49 1.63 23.46 4.08
CA ILE A 49 2.88 24.02 3.57
C ILE A 49 2.53 24.68 2.25
N ASP A 50 2.68 26.00 2.20
CA ASP A 50 2.46 26.79 1.00
C ASP A 50 3.58 26.44 -0.01
N LEU A 51 3.22 25.63 -1.01
CA LEU A 51 4.18 24.94 -1.88
C LEU A 51 4.58 25.78 -3.10
N ASP A 52 4.06 27.00 -3.24
CA ASP A 52 3.76 27.54 -4.57
C ASP A 52 4.92 28.08 -5.41
N ASN A 53 6.18 28.27 -4.96
CA ASN A 53 7.22 28.68 -5.94
C ASN A 53 8.71 28.32 -5.68
N VAL A 54 9.13 27.94 -4.47
CA VAL A 54 10.52 27.51 -4.20
C VAL A 54 10.58 26.12 -3.54
N SER A 55 9.47 25.71 -2.91
CA SER A 55 9.39 24.53 -2.05
C SER A 55 9.08 23.23 -2.79
N ILE A 56 8.36 23.24 -3.92
CA ILE A 56 8.01 21.98 -4.62
C ILE A 56 9.24 21.23 -5.10
N GLN A 57 10.19 21.89 -5.76
CA GLN A 57 11.40 21.20 -6.26
C GLN A 57 12.28 20.69 -5.12
N ILE A 58 12.40 21.47 -4.05
CA ILE A 58 13.09 21.04 -2.82
C ILE A 58 12.35 19.84 -2.21
N PHE A 59 11.03 19.92 -2.07
CA PHE A 59 10.18 18.85 -1.54
C PHE A 59 10.27 17.57 -2.38
N LYS A 60 10.23 17.68 -3.71
CA LYS A 60 10.49 16.58 -4.65
C LYS A 60 11.86 15.97 -4.42
N GLY A 61 12.91 16.79 -4.33
CA GLY A 61 14.26 16.34 -4.03
C GLY A 61 14.39 15.63 -2.68
N VAL A 62 13.71 16.14 -1.65
CA VAL A 62 13.65 15.55 -0.31
C VAL A 62 12.97 14.18 -0.32
N VAL A 63 11.78 14.09 -0.92
CA VAL A 63 10.99 12.86 -1.01
C VAL A 63 11.74 11.81 -1.82
N SER A 64 12.27 12.20 -2.98
CA SER A 64 13.09 11.35 -3.84
C SER A 64 14.32 10.80 -3.11
N LYS A 65 15.09 11.68 -2.44
CA LYS A 65 16.29 11.27 -1.70
C LYS A 65 15.95 10.36 -0.51
N TYR A 66 14.85 10.62 0.18
CA TYR A 66 14.41 9.80 1.31
C TYR A 66 14.08 8.36 0.87
N TRP A 67 13.23 8.21 -0.15
CA TRP A 67 12.87 6.87 -0.64
C TRP A 67 14.05 6.15 -1.28
N LYS A 68 14.90 6.82 -2.06
CA LYS A 68 16.13 6.20 -2.58
C LYS A 68 17.05 5.72 -1.46
N LYS A 69 17.25 6.53 -0.41
CA LYS A 69 18.09 6.14 0.72
C LYS A 69 17.51 4.93 1.47
N LYS A 70 16.18 4.85 1.60
CA LYS A 70 15.52 3.73 2.27
C LYS A 70 15.78 2.39 1.58
N PHE A 71 15.85 2.40 0.25
CA PHE A 71 16.05 1.19 -0.56
C PHE A 71 17.47 1.13 -1.17
N VAL A 72 18.44 1.85 -0.60
CA VAL A 72 19.75 2.07 -1.25
C VAL A 72 20.50 0.77 -1.53
N TYR A 73 20.38 -0.22 -0.65
CA TYR A 73 21.02 -1.52 -0.80
C TYR A 73 20.44 -2.34 -1.96
N GLU A 74 19.15 -2.19 -2.23
CA GLU A 74 18.48 -2.84 -3.34
C GLU A 74 18.79 -2.16 -4.68
N PHE A 75 18.98 -0.83 -4.68
CA PHE A 75 19.37 -0.06 -5.86
C PHE A 75 20.73 -0.49 -6.41
N GLU A 76 21.72 -0.74 -5.55
CA GLU A 76 23.07 -1.17 -5.95
C GLU A 76 23.11 -2.58 -6.57
N ARG A 77 22.03 -3.36 -6.40
CA ARG A 77 21.90 -4.74 -6.89
C ARG A 77 20.95 -4.85 -8.08
N LEU A 78 20.60 -3.74 -8.72
CA LEU A 78 19.75 -3.77 -9.92
C LEU A 78 20.58 -4.14 -11.14
N ASP A 79 20.11 -5.15 -11.87
CA ASP A 79 20.70 -5.54 -13.14
C ASP A 79 20.41 -4.49 -14.21
N PHE A 80 21.26 -4.45 -15.24
CA PHE A 80 21.01 -3.62 -16.41
C PHE A 80 19.71 -4.03 -17.10
N PHE A 81 18.85 -3.05 -17.42
CA PHE A 81 17.61 -3.30 -18.13
C PHE A 81 17.86 -3.50 -19.62
N ASP A 82 17.52 -4.68 -20.14
CA ASP A 82 17.52 -4.96 -21.59
C ASP A 82 16.18 -4.52 -22.22
N PRO A 83 16.16 -3.50 -23.10
CA PRO A 83 14.94 -3.02 -23.75
C PRO A 83 14.21 -4.07 -24.61
N SER A 84 14.92 -5.08 -25.12
CA SER A 84 14.31 -6.15 -25.93
C SER A 84 13.29 -6.99 -25.15
N THR A 85 13.36 -6.95 -23.82
CA THR A 85 12.43 -7.68 -22.95
C THR A 85 11.00 -7.12 -22.98
N ILE A 86 10.80 -5.87 -23.39
CA ILE A 86 9.46 -5.25 -23.48
C ILE A 86 8.57 -5.97 -24.48
N GLU A 87 9.14 -6.51 -25.56
CA GLU A 87 8.40 -7.28 -26.57
C GLU A 87 7.87 -8.61 -26.01
N LYS A 88 8.45 -9.10 -24.91
CA LYS A 88 8.06 -10.35 -24.25
C LYS A 88 6.92 -10.17 -23.24
N VAL A 89 6.51 -8.93 -22.95
CA VAL A 89 5.35 -8.66 -22.10
C VAL A 89 4.09 -9.14 -22.83
N ASP A 90 3.28 -9.95 -22.14
CA ASP A 90 2.07 -10.52 -22.70
C ASP A 90 1.03 -9.43 -23.06
N GLU A 91 0.20 -9.75 -24.05
CA GLU A 91 -0.75 -8.81 -24.62
C GLU A 91 -1.85 -8.37 -23.63
N GLU A 92 -2.20 -9.23 -22.65
CA GLU A 92 -3.19 -8.92 -21.62
C GLU A 92 -2.65 -7.85 -20.67
N SER A 93 -1.45 -8.06 -20.12
CA SER A 93 -0.75 -7.09 -19.28
C SER A 93 -0.54 -5.77 -20.02
N ARG A 94 -0.14 -5.81 -21.30
CA ARG A 94 0.06 -4.61 -22.12
C ARG A 94 -1.22 -3.76 -22.22
N LYS A 95 -2.32 -4.37 -22.65
CA LYS A 95 -3.63 -3.69 -22.77
C LYS A 95 -4.11 -3.14 -21.43
N LEU A 96 -3.89 -3.89 -20.35
CA LEU A 96 -4.29 -3.45 -19.02
C LEU A 96 -3.48 -2.22 -18.57
N ILE A 97 -2.16 -2.24 -18.77
CA ILE A 97 -1.25 -1.11 -18.49
C ILE A 97 -1.65 0.13 -19.30
N GLU A 98 -1.90 -0.01 -20.60
CA GLU A 98 -2.32 1.09 -21.48
C GLU A 98 -3.61 1.74 -20.99
N ASN A 99 -4.65 0.93 -20.75
CA ASN A 99 -5.95 1.39 -20.28
C ASN A 99 -5.89 2.08 -18.90
N ASP A 100 -5.10 1.52 -17.98
CA ASP A 100 -4.93 2.06 -16.64
C ASP A 100 -4.10 3.34 -16.63
N SER A 101 -3.01 3.38 -17.41
CA SER A 101 -2.13 4.55 -17.50
C SER A 101 -2.88 5.75 -18.08
N ALA A 102 -3.71 5.54 -19.10
CA ALA A 102 -4.51 6.58 -19.74
C ALA A 102 -5.41 7.36 -18.75
N ARG A 103 -5.88 6.71 -17.68
CA ARG A 103 -6.78 7.28 -16.67
C ARG A 103 -6.11 7.62 -15.33
N SER A 104 -4.80 7.45 -15.21
CA SER A 104 -4.08 7.58 -13.94
C SER A 104 -3.89 9.04 -13.52
N PHE A 105 -3.41 9.88 -14.43
CA PHE A 105 -3.20 11.31 -14.14
C PHE A 105 -4.46 12.15 -14.29
N ILE A 106 -5.53 11.67 -14.94
CA ILE A 106 -6.82 12.39 -15.06
C ILE A 106 -7.43 12.76 -13.69
N LYS A 107 -7.07 12.03 -12.62
CA LYS A 107 -7.52 12.31 -11.24
C LYS A 107 -6.61 13.24 -10.46
N THR A 108 -5.42 13.53 -10.97
CA THR A 108 -4.51 14.52 -10.41
C THR A 108 -4.71 15.82 -11.20
N ASN A 109 -4.53 17.00 -10.61
CA ASN A 109 -4.66 18.29 -11.32
C ASN A 109 -3.57 18.50 -12.42
N PHE A 110 -2.91 17.43 -12.87
CA PHE A 110 -1.83 17.40 -13.84
C PHE A 110 -2.31 16.61 -15.07
N GLU A 111 -3.12 17.24 -15.92
CA GLU A 111 -3.45 16.68 -17.22
C GLU A 111 -2.24 16.77 -18.14
N ASN A 112 -1.40 15.72 -18.17
CA ASN A 112 -0.27 15.67 -19.08
C ASN A 112 -0.27 14.33 -19.83
N ARG A 113 -0.68 14.36 -21.11
CA ARG A 113 -0.69 13.16 -21.98
C ARG A 113 0.71 12.53 -22.12
N ASP A 114 1.77 13.32 -22.00
CA ASP A 114 3.13 12.80 -22.00
C ASP A 114 3.45 12.05 -20.70
N ALA A 115 2.91 12.49 -19.56
CA ALA A 115 3.06 11.77 -18.29
C ALA A 115 2.37 10.40 -18.30
N ASN A 116 1.19 10.29 -18.92
CA ASN A 116 0.53 8.98 -19.13
C ASN A 116 1.41 8.01 -19.94
N LYS A 117 2.03 8.49 -21.03
CA LYS A 117 2.93 7.68 -21.85
C LYS A 117 4.22 7.30 -21.12
N ILE A 118 4.76 8.20 -20.31
CA ILE A 118 5.93 7.92 -19.46
C ILE A 118 5.60 6.82 -18.47
N LEU A 119 4.44 6.90 -17.81
CA LEU A 119 3.94 5.89 -16.88
C LEU A 119 3.74 4.53 -17.56
N GLU A 120 3.08 4.51 -18.72
CA GLU A 120 2.86 3.30 -19.50
C GLU A 120 4.19 2.60 -19.83
N LYS A 121 5.15 3.34 -20.40
CA LYS A 121 6.49 2.81 -20.71
C LYS A 121 7.21 2.29 -19.47
N LEU A 122 7.10 3.01 -18.35
CA LEU A 122 7.69 2.61 -17.07
C LEU A 122 7.11 1.29 -16.54
N LEU A 123 5.79 1.13 -16.60
CA LEU A 123 5.11 -0.07 -16.12
C LEU A 123 5.37 -1.27 -17.04
N LEU A 124 5.45 -1.04 -18.35
CA LEU A 124 5.91 -2.04 -19.32
C LEU A 124 7.35 -2.48 -19.02
N LYS A 125 8.26 -1.53 -18.78
CA LYS A 125 9.65 -1.79 -18.38
C LYS A 125 9.71 -2.66 -17.11
N PHE A 126 8.92 -2.30 -16.09
CA PHE A 126 8.83 -3.05 -14.83
C PHE A 126 8.33 -4.49 -15.05
N THR A 127 7.29 -4.65 -15.85
CA THR A 127 6.68 -5.95 -16.15
C THR A 127 7.62 -6.83 -16.98
N ALA A 128 8.34 -6.25 -17.94
CA ALA A 128 9.34 -6.91 -18.76
C ALA A 128 10.50 -7.52 -17.96
N CYS A 129 10.77 -6.99 -16.76
CA CYS A 129 11.76 -7.56 -15.82
C CYS A 129 11.26 -8.81 -15.08
N GLY A 130 10.13 -9.41 -15.49
CA GLY A 130 9.55 -10.61 -14.88
C GLY A 130 8.61 -10.33 -13.71
N ASN A 131 8.29 -9.06 -13.45
CA ASN A 131 7.30 -8.66 -12.45
C ASN A 131 5.89 -8.73 -13.05
N LYS A 132 4.87 -9.02 -12.24
CA LYS A 132 3.47 -8.98 -12.71
C LYS A 132 2.86 -7.61 -12.49
N TYR A 133 2.14 -7.11 -13.48
CA TYR A 133 1.38 -5.87 -13.34
C TYR A 133 0.15 -6.07 -12.45
N VAL A 134 -0.13 -5.10 -11.58
CA VAL A 134 -1.31 -5.05 -10.72
C VAL A 134 -1.99 -3.70 -10.87
N GLN A 135 -3.33 -3.70 -10.83
CA GLN A 135 -4.23 -2.55 -11.02
C GLN A 135 -4.12 -1.42 -9.96
N SER A 136 -3.05 -1.39 -9.17
CA SER A 136 -2.71 -0.31 -8.23
C SER A 136 -1.40 0.39 -8.61
N LEU A 137 -0.55 -0.29 -9.39
CA LEU A 137 0.80 0.14 -9.69
C LEU A 137 0.83 1.38 -10.58
N ASN A 138 -0.18 1.57 -11.42
CA ASN A 138 -0.39 2.79 -12.20
C ASN A 138 -0.61 4.02 -11.31
N LEU A 139 -1.38 3.90 -10.23
CA LEU A 139 -1.63 5.01 -9.31
C LEU A 139 -0.40 5.33 -8.46
N ILE A 140 0.29 4.29 -7.99
CA ILE A 140 1.55 4.45 -7.24
C ILE A 140 2.60 5.08 -8.14
N GLY A 141 2.81 4.54 -9.34
CA GLY A 141 3.75 5.06 -10.33
C GLY A 141 3.44 6.50 -10.71
N ALA A 142 2.16 6.84 -10.91
CA ALA A 142 1.75 8.21 -11.20
C ALA A 142 2.15 9.19 -10.09
N ILE A 143 1.89 8.83 -8.82
CA ILE A 143 2.28 9.66 -7.67
C ILE A 143 3.81 9.76 -7.57
N LEU A 144 4.54 8.66 -7.71
CA LEU A 144 6.00 8.65 -7.64
C LEU A 144 6.64 9.53 -8.74
N LEU A 145 6.11 9.48 -9.97
CA LEU A 145 6.55 10.32 -11.09
C LEU A 145 6.38 11.82 -10.84
N MET A 146 5.53 12.21 -9.87
CA MET A 146 5.45 13.61 -9.46
C MET A 146 6.70 14.07 -8.69
N PHE A 147 7.44 13.15 -8.07
CA PHE A 147 8.57 13.45 -7.19
C PHE A 147 9.94 13.08 -7.74
N MET A 148 10.01 12.17 -8.70
CA MET A 148 11.28 11.69 -9.25
C MET A 148 11.18 11.35 -10.74
N SER A 149 12.33 11.16 -11.38
CA SER A 149 12.39 10.80 -12.80
C SER A 149 11.81 9.40 -13.04
N SER A 150 11.45 9.08 -14.28
CA SER A 150 10.97 7.74 -14.63
C SER A 150 11.97 6.64 -14.29
N ASP A 151 13.27 6.89 -14.49
CA ASP A 151 14.30 5.90 -14.14
C ASP A 151 14.42 5.69 -12.63
N ASP A 152 14.28 6.77 -11.85
CA ASP A 152 14.26 6.67 -10.40
C ASP A 152 13.03 5.92 -9.89
N VAL A 153 11.84 6.19 -10.46
CA VAL A 153 10.61 5.44 -10.13
C VAL A 153 10.78 3.97 -10.50
N PHE A 154 11.32 3.68 -11.68
CA PHE A 154 11.55 2.31 -12.12
C PHE A 154 12.48 1.57 -11.16
N ASN A 155 13.62 2.17 -10.81
CA ASN A 155 14.58 1.58 -9.88
C ASN A 155 13.97 1.40 -8.49
N LEU A 156 13.15 2.35 -8.03
CA LEU A 156 12.43 2.24 -6.76
C LEU A 156 11.44 1.07 -6.77
N LEU A 157 10.65 0.90 -7.83
CA LEU A 157 9.73 -0.23 -7.95
C LEU A 157 10.48 -1.56 -8.02
N MET A 158 11.58 -1.63 -8.77
CA MET A 158 12.46 -2.81 -8.82
C MET A 158 13.11 -3.12 -7.47
N ALA A 159 13.47 -2.10 -6.70
CA ALA A 159 13.98 -2.28 -5.35
C ALA A 159 12.89 -2.85 -4.43
N ILE A 160 11.70 -2.24 -4.43
CA ILE A 160 10.53 -2.71 -3.66
C ILE A 160 10.21 -4.17 -4.01
N SER A 161 10.33 -4.58 -5.28
CA SER A 161 10.04 -5.96 -5.71
C SER A 161 11.02 -7.01 -5.19
N LYS A 162 12.16 -6.57 -4.66
CA LYS A 162 13.17 -7.41 -3.98
C LYS A 162 13.01 -7.43 -2.45
N THR A 163 12.13 -6.60 -1.88
CA THR A 163 11.89 -6.53 -0.43
C THR A 163 10.67 -7.34 0.03
N ASN A 164 10.38 -7.32 1.33
CA ASN A 164 9.12 -7.82 1.89
C ASN A 164 7.88 -7.05 1.38
N LEU A 165 8.08 -5.89 0.75
CA LEU A 165 7.05 -5.08 0.11
C LEU A 165 6.73 -5.52 -1.32
N LYS A 166 7.43 -6.52 -1.89
CA LYS A 166 7.16 -7.00 -3.26
C LYS A 166 5.70 -7.35 -3.49
N ASN A 167 5.09 -7.89 -2.45
CA ASN A 167 3.70 -8.30 -2.34
C ASN A 167 2.71 -7.11 -2.47
N LEU A 168 3.18 -5.87 -2.32
CA LEU A 168 2.41 -4.66 -2.60
C LEU A 168 2.34 -4.33 -4.11
N ILE A 169 3.34 -4.74 -4.89
CA ILE A 169 3.50 -4.28 -6.29
C ILE A 169 3.54 -5.41 -7.32
N ASN A 170 3.82 -6.65 -6.91
CA ASN A 170 3.85 -7.86 -7.72
C ASN A 170 2.74 -8.80 -7.25
N GLY A 171 1.56 -8.61 -7.82
CA GLY A 171 0.38 -9.38 -7.49
C GLY A 171 0.46 -10.76 -8.11
N THR A 172 0.84 -11.74 -7.29
CA THR A 172 0.55 -13.13 -7.58
C THR A 172 0.01 -13.80 -6.35
N MET A 173 -1.21 -14.34 -6.44
CA MET A 173 -1.82 -15.27 -5.46
C MET A 173 -2.16 -14.71 -4.06
N GLU A 174 -1.79 -13.47 -3.80
CA GLU A 174 -2.31 -12.61 -2.73
C GLU A 174 -3.75 -12.20 -3.12
N PHE A 175 -4.42 -11.15 -2.68
CA PHE A 175 -5.91 -11.05 -2.67
C PHE A 175 -6.63 -12.17 -1.91
N LYS A 176 -6.42 -13.46 -2.22
CA LYS A 176 -7.04 -14.57 -1.48
C LYS A 176 -6.56 -14.58 -0.03
N ILE A 177 -5.25 -14.42 0.18
CA ILE A 177 -4.70 -14.29 1.52
C ILE A 177 -5.24 -13.02 2.19
N GLU A 178 -5.24 -11.87 1.50
CA GLU A 178 -5.78 -10.62 2.02
C GLU A 178 -7.27 -10.71 2.37
N GLN A 179 -8.09 -11.35 1.54
CA GLN A 179 -9.50 -11.62 1.81
C GLN A 179 -9.66 -12.51 3.05
N ILE A 180 -8.81 -13.52 3.22
CA ILE A 180 -8.81 -14.35 4.43
C ILE A 180 -8.37 -13.52 5.65
N ILE A 181 -7.34 -12.67 5.53
CA ILE A 181 -6.92 -11.75 6.60
C ILE A 181 -8.07 -10.83 6.97
N LEU A 182 -8.76 -10.22 6.00
CA LEU A 182 -9.91 -9.36 6.23
C LEU A 182 -11.00 -10.10 6.99
N ARG A 183 -11.37 -11.28 6.52
CA ARG A 183 -12.41 -12.10 7.15
C ARG A 183 -12.04 -12.47 8.59
N ASN A 184 -10.80 -12.88 8.82
CA ASN A 184 -10.30 -13.22 10.16
C ASN A 184 -10.18 -11.97 11.06
N LEU A 185 -9.87 -10.81 10.50
CA LEU A 185 -9.88 -9.53 11.21
C LEU A 185 -11.31 -9.18 11.67
N PHE A 186 -12.32 -9.32 10.80
CA PHE A 186 -13.72 -9.11 11.21
C PHE A 186 -14.17 -10.13 12.27
N HIS A 187 -13.84 -11.41 12.08
CA HIS A 187 -14.16 -12.44 13.05
C HIS A 187 -13.58 -12.15 14.45
N ASN A 188 -12.31 -11.72 14.52
CA ASN A 188 -11.61 -11.56 15.78
C ASN A 188 -11.87 -10.20 16.46
N PHE A 189 -12.03 -9.12 15.68
CA PHE A 189 -12.11 -7.75 16.22
C PHE A 189 -13.49 -7.11 16.10
N PHE A 190 -14.32 -7.58 15.17
CA PHE A 190 -15.66 -7.05 14.92
C PHE A 190 -16.70 -8.18 14.84
N PRO A 191 -16.79 -9.07 15.85
CA PRO A 191 -17.58 -10.31 15.76
C PRO A 191 -19.07 -10.06 15.55
N GLU A 192 -19.62 -8.96 16.07
CA GLU A 192 -21.03 -8.60 15.87
C GLU A 192 -21.31 -8.24 14.41
N ILE A 193 -20.43 -7.44 13.79
CA ILE A 193 -20.50 -7.10 12.36
C ILE A 193 -20.36 -8.39 11.54
N PHE A 194 -19.35 -9.21 11.84
CA PHE A 194 -19.10 -10.47 11.14
C PHE A 194 -20.34 -11.39 11.16
N ARG A 195 -20.95 -11.60 12.34
CA ARG A 195 -22.15 -12.42 12.51
C ARG A 195 -23.33 -11.88 11.70
N LYS A 196 -23.67 -10.59 11.86
CA LYS A 196 -24.81 -9.98 11.16
C LYS A 196 -24.64 -9.96 9.65
N HIS A 197 -23.42 -9.74 9.16
CA HIS A 197 -23.14 -9.72 7.74
C HIS A 197 -23.28 -11.12 7.14
N ASN A 198 -22.82 -12.16 7.85
CA ASN A 198 -23.05 -13.55 7.43
C ASN A 198 -24.55 -13.90 7.42
N GLU A 199 -25.32 -13.48 8.43
CA GLU A 199 -26.79 -13.69 8.47
C GLU A 199 -27.52 -13.00 7.32
N ARG A 200 -27.01 -11.85 6.87
CA ARG A 200 -27.57 -11.05 5.77
C ARG A 200 -26.96 -11.37 4.40
N ASN A 201 -26.05 -12.34 4.31
CA ASN A 201 -25.28 -12.68 3.11
C ASN A 201 -24.53 -11.47 2.50
N ILE A 202 -23.99 -10.59 3.35
CA ILE A 202 -23.19 -9.44 2.95
C ILE A 202 -21.72 -9.87 2.84
N ASP A 203 -21.17 -9.79 1.62
CA ASP A 203 -19.73 -10.00 1.41
C ASP A 203 -18.96 -8.69 1.67
N ILE A 204 -18.59 -8.48 2.93
CA ILE A 204 -17.80 -7.33 3.35
C ILE A 204 -16.41 -7.31 2.71
N SER A 205 -15.83 -8.48 2.45
CA SER A 205 -14.50 -8.58 1.86
C SER A 205 -14.52 -8.01 0.45
N PHE A 206 -15.54 -8.35 -0.36
CA PHE A 206 -15.70 -7.81 -1.70
C PHE A 206 -15.75 -6.26 -1.71
N VAL A 207 -16.59 -5.65 -0.86
CA VAL A 207 -16.72 -4.19 -0.80
C VAL A 207 -15.40 -3.54 -0.40
N ILE A 208 -14.72 -4.07 0.62
CA ILE A 208 -13.45 -3.54 1.11
C ILE A 208 -12.33 -3.67 0.07
N MET A 209 -12.23 -4.82 -0.60
CA MET A 209 -11.19 -5.05 -1.60
C MET A 209 -11.23 -4.02 -2.74
N SER A 210 -12.42 -3.47 -3.08
CA SER A 210 -12.57 -2.48 -4.15
C SER A 210 -11.80 -1.16 -3.92
N TRP A 211 -11.46 -0.85 -2.66
CA TRP A 211 -10.71 0.36 -2.29
C TRP A 211 -9.44 0.08 -1.49
N PHE A 212 -9.29 -1.11 -0.90
CA PHE A 212 -8.05 -1.53 -0.27
C PHE A 212 -6.93 -1.80 -1.29
N MET A 213 -7.26 -2.38 -2.44
CA MET A 213 -6.30 -2.75 -3.48
C MET A 213 -5.48 -1.61 -4.09
N PRO A 214 -6.08 -0.45 -4.41
CA PRO A 214 -5.31 0.73 -4.81
C PRO A 214 -4.63 1.44 -3.63
N PHE A 215 -4.46 0.78 -2.47
CA PHE A 215 -3.98 1.39 -1.21
C PHE A 215 -4.72 2.66 -0.86
N PHE A 216 -6.06 2.66 -1.03
CA PHE A 216 -6.92 3.82 -0.82
C PHE A 216 -6.65 5.01 -1.75
N ILE A 217 -5.64 4.96 -2.64
CA ILE A 217 -5.19 6.12 -3.43
C ILE A 217 -6.31 6.72 -4.27
N ASN A 218 -7.16 5.87 -4.88
CA ASN A 218 -8.29 6.35 -5.67
C ASN A 218 -9.44 6.95 -4.82
N LYS A 219 -9.45 6.66 -3.51
CA LYS A 219 -10.43 7.12 -2.52
C LYS A 219 -9.93 8.28 -1.66
N LEU A 220 -8.70 8.71 -1.83
CA LEU A 220 -8.10 9.82 -1.09
C LEU A 220 -7.75 10.98 -2.02
N ASN A 221 -7.46 12.15 -1.45
CA ASN A 221 -6.87 13.26 -2.20
C ASN A 221 -5.35 13.05 -2.36
N PHE A 222 -4.67 13.94 -3.05
CA PHE A 222 -3.23 13.80 -3.33
C PHE A 222 -2.38 13.70 -2.05
N TYR A 223 -2.53 14.64 -1.12
CA TYR A 223 -1.73 14.68 0.12
C TYR A 223 -2.00 13.47 1.02
N GLN A 224 -3.25 13.05 1.10
CA GLN A 224 -3.67 11.86 1.85
C GLN A 224 -3.10 10.58 1.24
N SER A 225 -3.11 10.47 -0.09
CA SER A 225 -2.53 9.34 -0.81
C SER A 225 -1.01 9.28 -0.60
N LEU A 226 -0.34 10.43 -0.62
CA LEU A 226 1.08 10.54 -0.31
C LEU A 226 1.40 10.04 1.11
N ALA A 227 0.59 10.42 2.10
CA ALA A 227 0.73 9.95 3.47
C ALA A 227 0.58 8.43 3.57
N VAL A 228 -0.45 7.87 2.95
CA VAL A 228 -0.68 6.41 2.94
C VAL A 228 0.48 5.68 2.27
N ILE A 229 0.98 6.16 1.12
CA ILE A 229 2.15 5.57 0.45
C ILE A 229 3.39 5.65 1.34
N HIS A 230 3.65 6.81 1.94
CA HIS A 230 4.81 7.02 2.79
C HIS A 230 4.85 6.03 3.96
N TYR A 231 3.76 5.94 4.73
CA TYR A 231 3.69 5.03 5.87
C TYR A 231 3.59 3.57 5.46
N THR A 232 3.01 3.25 4.30
CA THR A 232 3.05 1.90 3.73
C THR A 232 4.48 1.50 3.35
N PHE A 233 5.28 2.40 2.77
CA PHE A 233 6.70 2.13 2.56
C PHE A 233 7.47 2.05 3.88
N GLN A 234 7.00 2.72 4.93
CA GLN A 234 7.61 2.65 6.26
C GLN A 234 7.39 1.31 6.96
N TYR A 235 6.13 0.89 7.06
CA TYR A 235 5.68 -0.20 7.93
C TYR A 235 5.08 -1.39 7.16
N GLY A 236 5.05 -1.33 5.83
CA GLY A 236 4.52 -2.37 4.96
C GLY A 236 3.01 -2.55 5.02
N LYS A 237 2.55 -3.75 4.67
CA LYS A 237 1.12 -4.12 4.67
C LYS A 237 0.46 -3.95 6.05
N PHE A 238 1.22 -4.04 7.14
CA PHE A 238 0.70 -3.82 8.48
C PHE A 238 0.02 -2.44 8.62
N PHE A 239 0.65 -1.38 8.10
CA PHE A 239 0.04 -0.04 8.12
C PHE A 239 -1.28 0.00 7.34
N LEU A 240 -1.35 -0.63 6.16
CA LEU A 240 -2.59 -0.66 5.37
C LEU A 240 -3.73 -1.35 6.12
N PHE A 241 -3.45 -2.50 6.75
CA PHE A 241 -4.45 -3.21 7.56
C PHE A 241 -4.84 -2.43 8.82
N LYS A 242 -3.90 -1.72 9.44
CA LYS A 242 -4.19 -0.86 10.59
C LYS A 242 -5.01 0.37 10.19
N PHE A 243 -4.71 0.99 9.04
CA PHE A 243 -5.48 2.10 8.50
C PHE A 243 -6.91 1.67 8.16
N LEU A 244 -7.05 0.51 7.51
CA LEU A 244 -8.33 -0.14 7.28
C LEU A 244 -9.09 -0.37 8.59
N PHE A 245 -8.41 -0.90 9.61
CA PHE A 245 -9.01 -1.17 10.92
C PHE A 245 -9.61 0.10 11.52
N GLN A 246 -8.90 1.24 11.46
CA GLN A 246 -9.43 2.51 11.96
C GLN A 246 -10.62 3.02 11.14
N ILE A 247 -10.60 2.85 9.81
CA ILE A 247 -11.77 3.16 8.98
C ILE A 247 -12.97 2.31 9.40
N ILE A 248 -12.80 1.00 9.63
CA ILE A 248 -13.87 0.13 10.10
C ILE A 248 -14.39 0.58 11.46
N LYS A 249 -13.48 0.87 12.41
CA LYS A 249 -13.83 1.32 13.76
C LYS A 249 -14.62 2.63 13.74
N HIS A 250 -14.18 3.61 12.96
CA HIS A 250 -14.87 4.89 12.82
C HIS A 250 -16.30 4.72 12.23
N ASN A 251 -16.49 3.70 11.39
CA ASN A 251 -17.77 3.42 10.73
C ASN A 251 -18.54 2.24 11.39
N TYR A 252 -18.18 1.83 12.61
CA TYR A 252 -18.73 0.64 13.27
C TYR A 252 -20.26 0.67 13.35
N MET A 253 -20.81 1.79 13.81
CA MET A 253 -22.27 1.93 14.01
C MET A 253 -23.04 1.72 12.72
N TYR A 254 -22.56 2.27 11.61
CA TYR A 254 -23.18 2.08 10.30
C TYR A 254 -23.04 0.63 9.84
N LEU A 255 -21.82 0.09 9.87
CA LEU A 255 -21.55 -1.29 9.46
C LEU A 255 -22.39 -2.31 10.24
N ASN A 256 -22.64 -2.07 11.53
CA ASN A 256 -23.45 -2.95 12.37
C ASN A 256 -24.95 -2.96 12.00
N HIS A 257 -25.43 -1.94 11.29
CA HIS A 257 -26.83 -1.81 10.87
C HIS A 257 -27.04 -1.96 9.36
N CYS A 258 -25.97 -1.95 8.56
CA CYS A 258 -25.99 -2.02 7.11
C CYS A 258 -26.83 -3.20 6.57
N ILE A 259 -27.70 -2.90 5.61
CA ILE A 259 -28.77 -3.81 5.18
C ILE A 259 -28.25 -4.83 4.17
N ASP A 260 -27.46 -4.38 3.20
CA ASP A 260 -26.89 -5.20 2.13
C ASP A 260 -25.58 -4.59 1.59
N SER A 261 -24.91 -5.29 0.66
CA SER A 261 -23.66 -4.82 0.05
C SER A 261 -23.82 -3.51 -0.74
N ASN A 262 -25.00 -3.23 -1.29
CA ASN A 262 -25.23 -2.03 -2.09
C ASN A 262 -25.36 -0.78 -1.21
N ASP A 263 -26.11 -0.88 -0.12
CA ASP A 263 -26.15 0.11 0.95
C ASP A 263 -24.72 0.45 1.42
N MET A 264 -23.92 -0.58 1.73
CA MET A 264 -22.53 -0.41 2.14
C MET A 264 -21.68 0.35 1.11
N MET A 265 -21.80 0.01 -0.18
CA MET A 265 -21.07 0.67 -1.26
C MET A 265 -21.45 2.15 -1.38
N ILE A 266 -22.73 2.49 -1.27
CA ILE A 266 -23.23 3.87 -1.33
C ILE A 266 -22.68 4.67 -0.14
N TYR A 267 -22.74 4.10 1.06
CA TYR A 267 -22.21 4.76 2.24
C TYR A 267 -20.72 5.03 2.13
N PHE A 268 -19.90 4.03 1.78
CA PHE A 268 -18.46 4.23 1.67
C PHE A 268 -18.11 5.20 0.55
N HIS A 269 -18.89 5.28 -0.54
CA HIS A 269 -18.71 6.32 -1.55
C HIS A 269 -18.79 7.72 -0.92
N ASN A 270 -19.80 7.97 -0.09
CA ASN A 270 -19.99 9.25 0.60
C ASN A 270 -18.96 9.47 1.70
N PHE A 271 -18.64 8.46 2.51
CA PHE A 271 -17.60 8.52 3.53
C PHE A 271 -16.26 8.93 2.93
N PHE A 272 -15.83 8.30 1.84
CA PHE A 272 -14.58 8.67 1.19
C PHE A 272 -14.63 10.06 0.54
N LYS A 273 -15.81 10.54 0.12
CA LYS A 273 -15.98 11.92 -0.33
C LYS A 273 -15.78 12.91 0.82
N SER A 274 -16.35 12.65 2.00
CA SER A 274 -16.09 13.43 3.21
C SER A 274 -14.63 13.35 3.61
N LEU A 275 -14.05 12.15 3.67
CA LEU A 275 -12.64 11.93 4.03
C LEU A 275 -11.68 12.75 3.15
N LYS A 276 -11.96 12.84 1.84
CA LYS A 276 -11.17 13.66 0.90
C LYS A 276 -11.20 15.16 1.20
N ASN A 277 -12.35 15.67 1.61
CA ASN A 277 -12.60 17.10 1.76
C ASN A 277 -12.35 17.60 3.19
N GLU A 278 -12.58 16.73 4.17
CA GLU A 278 -12.49 17.03 5.59
C GLU A 278 -11.12 16.61 6.12
N LYS A 279 -10.17 17.53 6.01
CA LYS A 279 -8.78 17.33 6.45
C LYS A 279 -8.67 16.78 7.88
N ARG A 280 -9.45 17.30 8.82
CA ARG A 280 -9.45 16.87 10.23
C ARG A 280 -9.83 15.40 10.40
N LEU A 281 -10.84 14.92 9.67
CA LEU A 281 -11.28 13.54 9.73
C LEU A 281 -10.17 12.58 9.30
N PHE A 282 -9.44 12.91 8.23
CA PHE A 282 -8.30 12.11 7.80
C PHE A 282 -7.15 12.16 8.81
N GLU A 283 -6.82 13.34 9.34
CA GLU A 283 -5.78 13.50 10.35
C GLU A 283 -6.07 12.71 11.62
N GLU A 284 -7.33 12.66 12.06
CA GLU A 284 -7.79 11.87 13.20
C GLU A 284 -7.58 10.38 12.95
N ILE A 285 -8.13 9.83 11.86
CA ILE A 285 -7.97 8.41 11.50
C ILE A 285 -6.50 8.05 11.33
N LEU A 286 -5.70 8.92 10.70
CA LEU A 286 -4.28 8.70 10.52
C LEU A 286 -3.54 8.69 11.86
N LYS A 287 -3.85 9.61 12.77
CA LYS A 287 -3.24 9.65 14.10
C LYS A 287 -3.57 8.39 14.90
N GLU A 288 -4.81 7.95 14.89
CA GLU A 288 -5.23 6.68 15.51
C GLU A 288 -4.55 5.46 14.88
N THR A 289 -4.31 5.52 13.56
CA THR A 289 -3.56 4.48 12.84
C THR A 289 -2.10 4.44 13.27
N LEU A 290 -1.47 5.56 13.59
CA LEU A 290 -0.07 5.62 13.99
C LEU A 290 0.14 5.28 15.47
N ASN A 291 -0.84 5.55 16.33
CA ASN A 291 -0.76 5.26 17.76
C ASN A 291 -0.71 3.74 18.07
N GLN A 292 -0.11 3.35 19.19
CA GLN A 292 -0.26 1.99 19.72
C GLN A 292 -1.72 1.81 20.19
N GLY A 293 -2.51 1.12 19.37
CA GLY A 293 -3.94 0.88 19.61
C GLY A 293 -4.25 -0.61 19.67
N GLU A 294 -5.53 -0.96 19.61
CA GLU A 294 -6.05 -2.35 19.72
C GLU A 294 -5.50 -3.29 18.64
N PHE A 295 -5.23 -2.78 17.44
CA PHE A 295 -4.65 -3.55 16.33
C PHE A 295 -3.12 -3.39 16.31
N THR A 296 -2.46 -4.27 17.05
CA THR A 296 -0.99 -4.34 17.17
C THR A 296 -0.36 -5.21 16.09
N PHE A 297 0.97 -5.18 15.98
CA PHE A 297 1.68 -6.01 15.02
C PHE A 297 1.55 -7.50 15.33
N GLU A 298 1.54 -7.87 16.61
CA GLU A 298 1.37 -9.25 17.08
C GLU A 298 0.01 -9.80 16.64
N ASN A 299 -1.04 -9.00 16.83
CA ASN A 299 -2.39 -9.32 16.41
C ASN A 299 -2.50 -9.43 14.89
N TYR A 300 -1.86 -8.53 14.14
CA TYR A 300 -1.77 -8.63 12.68
C TYR A 300 -1.05 -9.90 12.24
N TYR A 301 0.09 -10.21 12.86
CA TYR A 301 0.90 -11.38 12.53
C TYR A 301 0.14 -12.68 12.82
N PHE A 302 -0.60 -12.73 13.92
CA PHE A 302 -1.49 -13.84 14.24
C PHE A 302 -2.53 -14.06 13.15
N VAL A 303 -3.27 -13.01 12.76
CA VAL A 303 -4.28 -13.09 11.68
C VAL A 303 -3.66 -13.49 10.35
N LEU A 304 -2.48 -12.94 10.01
CA LEU A 304 -1.74 -13.29 8.80
C LEU A 304 -1.32 -14.77 8.78
N LYS A 305 -0.79 -15.27 9.89
CA LYS A 305 -0.36 -16.66 10.03
C LYS A 305 -1.53 -17.62 9.82
N GLU A 306 -2.66 -17.38 10.48
CA GLU A 306 -3.89 -18.16 10.29
C GLU A 306 -4.35 -18.13 8.83
N ALA A 307 -4.32 -16.96 8.19
CA ALA A 307 -4.73 -16.80 6.81
C ALA A 307 -3.85 -17.59 5.83
N VAL A 308 -2.54 -17.60 6.05
CA VAL A 308 -1.59 -18.38 5.25
C VAL A 308 -1.83 -19.89 5.41
N PHE A 309 -2.03 -20.37 6.64
CA PHE A 309 -2.34 -21.78 6.88
C PHE A 309 -3.63 -22.22 6.19
N GLU A 310 -4.69 -21.43 6.32
CA GLU A 310 -5.95 -21.72 5.66
C GLU A 310 -5.80 -21.74 4.13
N PHE A 311 -5.07 -20.77 3.58
CA PHE A 311 -4.81 -20.72 2.14
C PHE A 311 -4.08 -21.97 1.65
N ILE A 312 -3.02 -22.41 2.34
CA ILE A 312 -2.25 -23.61 1.99
C ILE A 312 -3.14 -24.86 2.06
N ARG A 313 -3.95 -25.00 3.12
CA ARG A 313 -4.89 -26.11 3.28
C ARG A 313 -5.89 -26.16 2.14
N ASN A 314 -6.47 -25.03 1.76
CA ASN A 314 -7.47 -24.95 0.68
C ASN A 314 -6.89 -25.25 -0.71
N GLN A 315 -5.57 -25.08 -0.91
CA GLN A 315 -4.87 -25.48 -2.14
C GLN A 315 -4.53 -26.98 -2.15
N SER A 316 -4.31 -27.58 -0.99
CA SER A 316 -3.94 -29.01 -0.86
C SER A 316 -5.14 -29.95 -1.02
N SER A 317 -6.37 -29.42 -0.90
CA SER A 317 -7.62 -30.16 -1.06
C SER A 317 -8.20 -30.13 -2.48
N LYS A 318 -7.46 -29.63 -3.47
CA LYS A 318 -7.84 -29.56 -4.89
C LYS A 318 -6.90 -30.40 -5.75
#